data_AF-A0A5K1G4B2-F1
#
_entry.id   AF-A0A5K1G4B2-F1
#
_cell.length_a   1.000
_cell.length_b   1.000
_cell.length_c   1.000
_cell.angle_alpha   90.00
_cell.angle_beta   90.00
_cell.angle_gamma   90.00
#
_symmetry.space_group_name_H-M   'P 1'
#
loop_
_entity.id
_entity.type
_entity.pdbx_description
1 polymer ?
#
loop_
_entity_poly.entity_id
_entity_poly.type
_entity_poly.pdbx_seq_one_letter_code
_entity_poly.pdbx_strand_id
1 'polypeptide(L)'
;KHSWTQRQTPTVVHKGYAISRLRQFYMRKVKFTQTTFHDKLSTIIDDFPRLYDIHPFYSNLLHVLYNKDHYKLALAQVNTARSLIGRVAKDYVCLLKFGDSLYRYKSLKVAALGRMCNHQPSKAWSSAGDLITWLY
;
A
#
# COMPACT_ATOMS: atom_id res chain seq x y z
N LYS A 1 -7.14 -19.57 -4.46
CA LYS A 1 -6.65 -19.48 -3.06
C LYS A 1 -6.78 -18.01 -2.64
N HIS A 2 -7.57 -17.69 -1.60
CA HIS A 2 -7.87 -16.28 -1.25
C HIS A 2 -6.67 -15.57 -0.66
N SER A 3 -6.47 -14.33 -1.06
CA SER A 3 -5.41 -13.43 -0.61
C SER A 3 -5.61 -12.91 0.83
N TRP A 4 -4.53 -12.52 1.51
CA TRP A 4 -4.48 -12.21 2.95
C TRP A 4 -5.54 -11.18 3.39
N THR A 5 -5.69 -10.14 2.60
CA THR A 5 -6.56 -8.99 2.86
C THR A 5 -8.06 -9.39 2.73
N GLN A 6 -8.38 -10.46 1.98
CA GLN A 6 -9.76 -10.94 1.70
C GLN A 6 -10.22 -11.89 2.82
N ARG A 7 -9.25 -12.48 3.54
CA ARG A 7 -9.49 -13.29 4.75
C ARG A 7 -9.74 -12.44 5.99
N GLN A 8 -9.20 -11.21 6.04
CA GLN A 8 -9.24 -10.35 7.23
C GLN A 8 -10.32 -9.25 7.19
N THR A 9 -11.02 -9.08 6.07
CA THR A 9 -12.12 -8.13 5.95
C THR A 9 -13.39 -8.82 5.47
N PRO A 10 -14.58 -8.42 5.94
CA PRO A 10 -15.83 -9.02 5.49
C PRO A 10 -15.93 -8.94 3.95
N THR A 11 -16.48 -9.98 3.34
CA THR A 11 -16.48 -10.19 1.88
C THR A 11 -17.86 -10.01 1.24
N VAL A 12 -18.93 -10.30 1.97
CA VAL A 12 -20.30 -10.31 1.42
C VAL A 12 -21.00 -8.98 1.65
N VAL A 13 -21.59 -8.45 0.57
CA VAL A 13 -22.41 -7.23 0.56
C VAL A 13 -23.70 -7.50 -0.21
N HIS A 14 -24.85 -7.20 0.38
CA HIS A 14 -26.15 -7.34 -0.27
C HIS A 14 -26.67 -5.99 -0.79
N LYS A 15 -27.45 -6.02 -1.87
CA LYS A 15 -27.97 -4.83 -2.55
C LYS A 15 -28.93 -4.00 -1.67
N GLY A 16 -29.58 -4.61 -0.67
CA GLY A 16 -30.50 -3.95 0.25
C GLY A 16 -29.86 -3.28 1.47
N TYR A 17 -28.53 -3.25 1.59
CA TYR A 17 -27.87 -2.61 2.72
C TYR A 17 -27.99 -1.09 2.66
N ALA A 18 -28.20 -0.46 3.83
CA ALA A 18 -28.14 0.98 3.97
C ALA A 18 -26.79 1.54 3.46
N ILE A 19 -26.83 2.68 2.78
CA ILE A 19 -25.65 3.35 2.20
C ILE A 19 -24.54 3.56 3.24
N SER A 20 -24.90 3.88 4.49
CA SER A 20 -23.93 4.02 5.58
C SER A 20 -23.11 2.75 5.83
N ARG A 21 -23.75 1.57 5.78
CA ARG A 21 -23.09 0.27 5.95
C ARG A 21 -22.18 -0.05 4.75
N LEU A 22 -22.65 0.23 3.53
CA LEU A 22 -21.84 0.09 2.32
C LEU A 22 -20.58 0.96 2.39
N ARG A 23 -20.75 2.24 2.74
CA ARG A 23 -19.65 3.18 2.91
C ARG A 23 -18.61 2.68 3.90
N GLN A 24 -19.02 2.27 5.10
CA GLN A 24 -18.11 1.74 6.11
C GLN A 24 -17.36 0.50 5.62
N PHE A 25 -18.05 -0.39 4.91
CA PHE A 25 -17.45 -1.60 4.32
C PHE A 25 -16.33 -1.27 3.33
N TYR A 26 -16.57 -0.39 2.36
CA TYR A 26 -15.56 -0.02 1.35
C TYR A 26 -14.45 0.87 1.91
N MET A 27 -14.77 1.79 2.83
CA MET A 27 -13.76 2.58 3.54
C MET A 27 -12.81 1.69 4.34
N ARG A 28 -13.33 0.65 5.02
CA ARG A 28 -12.50 -0.32 5.75
C ARG A 28 -11.53 -1.04 4.82
N LYS A 29 -11.97 -1.44 3.63
CA LYS A 29 -11.08 -2.12 2.65
C LYS A 29 -9.96 -1.19 2.18
N VAL A 30 -10.26 0.06 1.80
CA VAL A 30 -9.24 1.02 1.35
C VAL A 30 -8.24 1.35 2.46
N LYS A 31 -8.72 1.54 3.70
CA LYS A 31 -7.84 1.79 4.86
C LYS A 31 -6.97 0.58 5.17
N PHE A 32 -7.55 -0.62 5.18
CA PHE A 32 -6.81 -1.84 5.48
C PHE A 32 -5.68 -2.07 4.45
N THR A 33 -5.93 -1.84 3.16
CA THR A 33 -4.87 -1.92 2.15
C THR A 33 -3.80 -0.86 2.34
N GLN A 34 -4.17 0.37 2.69
CA GLN A 34 -3.20 1.43 3.00
C GLN A 34 -2.32 1.06 4.19
N THR A 35 -2.89 0.56 5.29
CA THR A 35 -2.12 0.10 6.45
C THR A 35 -1.19 -1.05 6.07
N THR A 36 -1.68 -2.04 5.33
CA THR A 36 -0.86 -3.18 4.88
C THR A 36 0.34 -2.72 4.05
N PHE A 37 0.14 -1.80 3.10
CA PHE A 37 1.25 -1.25 2.31
C PHE A 37 2.21 -0.42 3.16
N HIS A 38 1.66 0.39 4.06
CA HIS A 38 2.45 1.23 4.95
C HIS A 38 3.36 0.38 5.83
N ASP A 39 2.82 -0.62 6.52
CA ASP A 39 3.57 -1.48 7.43
C ASP A 39 4.67 -2.24 6.69
N LYS A 40 4.35 -2.81 5.52
CA LYS A 40 5.33 -3.51 4.69
C LYS A 40 6.46 -2.61 4.20
N LEU A 41 6.15 -1.39 3.75
CA LEU A 41 7.17 -0.43 3.33
C LEU A 41 7.98 0.10 4.52
N SER A 42 7.36 0.26 5.68
CA SER A 42 8.04 0.62 6.93
C SER A 42 9.02 -0.48 7.36
N THR A 43 8.61 -1.75 7.37
CA THR A 43 9.53 -2.87 7.66
C THR A 43 10.73 -2.86 6.73
N ILE A 44 10.51 -2.64 5.42
CA ILE A 44 11.62 -2.52 4.46
C ILE A 44 12.55 -1.37 4.86
N ILE A 45 12.02 -0.21 5.22
CA ILE A 45 12.83 0.95 5.63
C ILE A 45 13.60 0.68 6.94
N ASP A 46 12.98 -0.01 7.89
CA ASP A 46 13.52 -0.25 9.24
C ASP A 46 14.54 -1.39 9.29
N ASP A 47 14.37 -2.43 8.47
CA ASP A 47 15.33 -3.54 8.33
C ASP A 47 16.69 -3.06 7.79
N PHE A 48 16.72 -1.88 7.16
CA PHE A 48 17.91 -1.33 6.53
C PHE A 48 18.68 -0.40 7.48
N PRO A 49 19.94 -0.72 7.83
CA PRO A 49 20.73 0.10 8.73
C PRO A 49 21.03 1.48 8.12
N ARG A 50 20.90 2.53 8.93
CA ARG A 50 21.20 3.90 8.51
C ARG A 50 22.70 4.07 8.41
N LEU A 51 23.21 4.26 7.18
CA LEU A 51 24.64 4.38 6.87
C LEU A 51 25.40 5.51 7.60
N TYR A 52 24.69 6.42 8.28
CA TYR A 52 25.29 7.53 9.02
C TYR A 52 25.70 7.17 10.46
N ASP A 53 25.16 6.09 11.04
CA ASP A 53 25.49 5.64 12.41
C ASP A 53 26.53 4.51 12.46
N ILE A 54 27.05 4.11 11.29
CA ILE A 54 28.03 3.02 11.20
C ILE A 54 29.44 3.60 11.30
N HIS A 55 30.31 2.95 12.09
CA HIS A 55 31.71 3.32 12.23
C HIS A 55 32.38 3.57 10.85
N PRO A 56 33.22 4.62 10.71
CA PRO A 56 33.80 5.03 9.42
C PRO A 56 34.45 3.90 8.60
N PHE A 57 35.01 2.89 9.28
CA PHE A 57 35.56 1.68 8.65
C PHE A 57 34.52 0.93 7.81
N TYR A 58 33.36 0.59 8.39
CA TYR A 58 32.30 -0.13 7.69
C TYR A 58 31.60 0.74 6.65
N SER A 59 31.55 2.06 6.86
CA SER A 59 31.03 3.02 5.87
C SER A 59 31.88 3.04 4.61
N ASN A 60 33.22 3.05 4.75
CA ASN A 60 34.15 2.95 3.62
C ASN A 60 34.07 1.58 2.94
N LEU A 61 33.99 0.49 3.71
CA LEU A 61 33.83 -0.87 3.15
C LEU A 61 32.53 -0.99 2.34
N LEU A 62 31.42 -0.48 2.87
CA LEU A 62 30.14 -0.45 2.16
C LEU A 62 30.20 0.42 0.92
N HIS A 63 30.86 1.57 0.94
CA HIS A 63 31.00 2.44 -0.23
C HIS A 63 31.75 1.76 -1.38
N VAL A 64 32.79 0.98 -1.08
CA VAL A 64 33.57 0.25 -2.08
C VAL A 64 32.81 -0.96 -2.63
N LEU A 65 32.06 -1.68 -1.78
CA LEU A 65 31.30 -2.87 -2.17
C LEU A 65 29.93 -2.55 -2.79
N TYR A 66 29.31 -1.44 -2.37
CA TYR A 66 28.00 -0.99 -2.78
C TYR A 66 28.01 0.52 -2.99
N ASN A 67 27.58 0.99 -4.16
CA ASN A 67 27.48 2.43 -4.38
C ASN A 67 26.46 3.05 -3.40
N LYS A 68 26.98 3.82 -2.43
CA LYS A 68 26.22 4.47 -1.35
C LYS A 68 25.07 5.33 -1.86
N ASP A 69 25.23 5.95 -3.02
CA ASP A 69 24.22 6.81 -3.61
C ASP A 69 23.03 6.02 -4.15
N HIS A 70 23.27 4.83 -4.73
CA HIS A 70 22.19 3.94 -5.16
C HIS A 70 21.34 3.48 -3.97
N TYR A 71 21.98 3.18 -2.83
CA TYR A 71 21.28 2.79 -1.61
C TYR A 71 20.39 3.92 -1.08
N LYS A 72 20.95 5.13 -0.96
CA LYS A 72 20.21 6.31 -0.48
C LYS A 72 19.06 6.66 -1.41
N LEU A 73 19.26 6.58 -2.72
CA LEU A 73 18.24 6.86 -3.73
C LEU A 73 17.09 5.85 -3.67
N ALA A 74 17.40 4.56 -3.55
CA ALA A 74 16.38 3.51 -3.42
C ALA A 74 15.53 3.70 -2.16
N LEU A 75 16.16 3.99 -1.01
CA LEU A 75 15.43 4.23 0.24
C LEU A 75 14.55 5.50 0.16
N ALA A 76 15.06 6.56 -0.47
CA ALA A 76 14.29 7.78 -0.71
C ALA A 76 13.07 7.52 -1.62
N GLN A 77 13.22 6.70 -2.65
CA GLN A 77 12.12 6.28 -3.53
C GLN A 77 11.05 5.48 -2.77
N VAL A 78 11.45 4.54 -1.91
CA VAL A 78 10.52 3.76 -1.08
C VAL A 78 9.76 4.66 -0.09
N ASN A 79 10.44 5.60 0.58
CA ASN A 79 9.79 6.52 1.50
C ASN A 79 8.82 7.49 0.77
N THR A 80 9.18 7.91 -0.44
CA THR A 80 8.30 8.71 -1.30
C THR A 80 7.06 7.92 -1.72
N ALA A 81 7.24 6.66 -2.15
CA ALA A 81 6.15 5.77 -2.50
C ALA A 81 5.18 5.54 -1.32
N ARG A 82 5.70 5.31 -0.11
CA ARG A 82 4.91 5.21 1.14
C ARG A 82 4.03 6.45 1.35
N SER A 83 4.61 7.64 1.18
CA SER A 83 3.90 8.91 1.34
C SER A 83 2.81 9.11 0.26
N LEU A 84 3.11 8.74 -0.99
CA LEU A 84 2.15 8.81 -2.10
C LEU A 84 0.95 7.87 -1.90
N ILE A 85 1.18 6.65 -1.43
CA ILE A 85 0.11 5.70 -1.09
C ILE A 85 -0.79 6.27 0.00
N GLY A 86 -0.23 6.90 1.03
CA GLY A 86 -0.99 7.57 2.09
C GLY A 86 -1.87 8.69 1.56
N ARG A 87 -1.36 9.52 0.65
CA ARG A 87 -2.13 10.59 0.00
C ARG A 87 -3.29 10.04 -0.82
N VAL A 88 -3.01 9.08 -1.70
CA VAL A 88 -4.02 8.39 -2.53
C VAL A 88 -5.12 7.80 -1.66
N ALA A 89 -4.78 7.10 -0.59
CA ALA A 89 -5.76 6.52 0.33
C ALA A 89 -6.66 7.59 0.95
N LYS A 90 -6.09 8.70 1.43
CA LYS A 90 -6.84 9.80 2.04
C LYS A 90 -7.84 10.42 1.07
N ASP A 91 -7.41 10.64 -0.17
CA ASP A 91 -8.26 11.22 -1.23
C ASP A 91 -9.45 10.30 -1.55
N TYR A 92 -9.20 9.01 -1.76
CA TYR A 92 -10.27 8.05 -2.04
C TYR A 92 -11.21 7.82 -0.85
N VAL A 93 -10.70 7.86 0.38
CA VAL A 93 -11.52 7.82 1.60
C VAL A 93 -12.44 9.04 1.68
N CYS A 94 -11.99 10.20 1.22
CA CYS A 94 -12.82 11.40 1.14
C CYS A 94 -13.91 11.24 0.07
N LEU A 95 -13.55 10.76 -1.13
CA LEU A 95 -14.50 10.51 -2.22
C LEU A 95 -15.59 9.50 -1.85
N LEU A 96 -15.25 8.47 -1.07
CA LEU A 96 -16.20 7.46 -0.58
C LEU A 96 -17.24 8.05 0.38
N LYS A 97 -17.03 9.22 0.99
CA LYS A 97 -18.03 9.84 1.87
C LYS A 97 -19.29 10.27 1.13
N PHE A 98 -19.14 10.61 -0.15
CA PHE A 98 -20.17 11.17 -1.03
C PHE A 98 -20.72 10.14 -2.03
N GLY A 99 -20.39 8.86 -1.88
CA GLY A 99 -20.94 7.80 -2.71
C GLY A 99 -22.43 7.56 -2.41
N ASP A 100 -23.22 7.39 -3.46
CA ASP A 100 -24.67 7.23 -3.42
C ASP A 100 -25.12 5.80 -3.80
N SER A 101 -24.31 5.08 -4.58
CA SER A 101 -24.67 3.80 -5.18
C SER A 101 -23.61 2.73 -4.96
N LEU A 102 -24.04 1.47 -4.83
CA LEU A 102 -23.15 0.30 -4.70
C LEU A 102 -22.14 0.23 -5.84
N TYR A 103 -22.55 0.57 -7.06
CA TYR A 103 -21.69 0.61 -8.23
C TYR A 103 -20.55 1.63 -8.06
N ARG A 104 -20.87 2.86 -7.62
CA ARG A 104 -19.88 3.91 -7.39
C ARG A 104 -18.90 3.56 -6.27
N TYR A 105 -19.37 2.89 -5.22
CA TYR A 105 -18.48 2.37 -4.17
C TYR A 105 -17.51 1.29 -4.70
N LYS A 106 -17.98 0.38 -5.56
CA LYS A 106 -17.13 -0.64 -6.18
C LYS A 106 -16.09 -0.03 -7.12
N SER A 107 -16.49 0.90 -7.98
CA SER A 107 -15.57 1.54 -8.94
C SER A 107 -14.49 2.36 -8.21
N LEU A 108 -14.88 3.12 -7.16
CA LEU A 108 -13.93 3.85 -6.33
C LEU A 108 -12.95 2.92 -5.61
N LYS A 109 -13.40 1.77 -5.10
CA LYS A 109 -12.51 0.76 -4.51
C LYS A 109 -11.48 0.26 -5.52
N VAL A 110 -11.93 -0.10 -6.72
CA VAL A 110 -11.06 -0.61 -7.79
C VAL A 110 -10.03 0.44 -8.20
N ALA A 111 -10.47 1.67 -8.44
CA ALA A 111 -9.59 2.78 -8.80
C ALA A 111 -8.55 3.09 -7.71
N ALA A 112 -8.97 3.08 -6.43
CA ALA A 112 -8.06 3.30 -5.31
C ALA A 112 -6.95 2.25 -5.26
N LEU A 113 -7.31 0.97 -5.34
CA LEU A 113 -6.33 -0.13 -5.33
C LEU A 113 -5.40 -0.09 -6.54
N GLY A 114 -5.93 0.18 -7.74
CA GLY A 114 -5.13 0.33 -8.95
C GLY A 114 -4.09 1.44 -8.81
N ARG A 115 -4.49 2.61 -8.29
CA ARG A 115 -3.56 3.73 -8.06
C ARG A 115 -2.53 3.41 -6.96
N MET A 116 -2.89 2.69 -5.91
CA MET A 116 -1.94 2.26 -4.88
C MET A 116 -0.90 1.29 -5.46
N CYS A 117 -1.34 0.33 -6.27
CA CYS A 117 -0.46 -0.66 -6.89
C CYS A 117 0.54 -0.03 -7.87
N ASN A 118 0.17 1.05 -8.57
CA ASN A 118 1.08 1.75 -9.49
C ASN A 118 2.26 2.43 -8.79
N HIS A 119 2.10 2.83 -7.53
CA HIS A 119 3.17 3.46 -6.75
C HIS A 119 4.05 2.42 -6.04
N GLN A 120 3.75 1.13 -6.17
CA GLN A 120 4.50 0.06 -5.56
C GLN A 120 5.75 -0.29 -6.40
N PRO A 121 6.92 -0.51 -5.79
CA PRO A 121 8.11 -0.94 -6.54
C PRO A 121 7.91 -2.35 -7.13
N SER A 122 8.11 -2.48 -8.45
CA SER A 122 7.72 -3.67 -9.24
C SER A 122 8.43 -4.98 -8.85
N LYS A 123 9.60 -4.90 -8.23
CA LYS A 123 10.45 -6.06 -7.92
C LYS A 123 10.23 -6.66 -6.52
N ALA A 124 9.48 -6.00 -5.63
CA ALA A 124 9.42 -6.40 -4.22
C ALA A 124 8.32 -7.43 -3.89
N TRP A 125 7.51 -7.87 -4.86
CA TRP A 125 6.30 -8.64 -4.55
C TRP A 125 5.96 -9.71 -5.60
N SER A 126 6.65 -10.85 -5.59
CA SER A 126 6.20 -12.07 -6.31
C SER A 126 4.88 -12.64 -5.75
N SER A 127 4.48 -12.26 -4.53
CA SER A 127 3.16 -12.59 -3.97
C SER A 127 2.05 -11.64 -4.49
N ALA A 128 2.33 -10.67 -5.37
CA ALA A 128 1.32 -9.79 -5.96
C ALA A 128 0.32 -10.49 -6.90
N GLY A 129 0.53 -11.76 -7.25
CA GLY A 129 -0.54 -12.62 -7.80
C GLY A 129 -1.76 -12.69 -6.89
N ASP A 130 -1.55 -12.49 -5.58
CA ASP A 130 -2.61 -12.33 -4.59
C ASP A 130 -3.31 -10.99 -4.66
N LEU A 131 -2.79 -9.94 -5.33
CA LEU A 131 -3.43 -8.63 -5.50
C LEU A 131 -4.30 -8.55 -6.77
N ILE A 132 -3.98 -9.29 -7.83
CA ILE A 132 -4.79 -9.29 -9.08
C ILE A 132 -6.06 -10.13 -8.90
N THR A 133 -6.02 -11.17 -8.07
CA THR A 133 -7.23 -11.89 -7.60
C THR A 133 -8.15 -11.04 -6.70
N TRP A 134 -7.83 -9.76 -6.41
CA TRP A 134 -8.68 -8.79 -5.67
C TRP A 134 -9.72 -8.08 -6.50
N LEU A 135 -9.56 -8.14 -7.82
CA LEU A 135 -10.41 -7.41 -8.76
C LEU A 135 -11.66 -8.20 -9.12
N TYR A 136 -11.72 -9.49 -8.79
CA TYR A 136 -12.87 -10.38 -8.99
C TYR A 136 -13.40 -10.93 -7.66
#